data_AF-A0A1M7XVT9-F1
#
_entry.id   AF-A0A1M7XVT9-F1
#
_cell.length_a   1.000
_cell.length_b   1.000
_cell.length_c   1.000
_cell.angle_alpha   90.00
_cell.angle_beta   90.00
_cell.angle_gamma   90.00
#
_symmetry.space_group_name_H-M   'P 1'
#
loop_
_entity.id
_entity.type
_entity.pdbx_description
1 polymer ?
#
loop_
_entity_poly.entity_id
_entity_poly.type
_entity_poly.pdbx_seq_one_letter_code
_entity_poly.pdbx_strand_id
1 'polypeptide(L)' 'MALPKDMYQCQIPNCGYVYDPDKGEPKTDTPPGTAFKDLPDDWSCPFCQASKKSFRPLAGPGSVLVDGI' A
#
# COMPACT_ATOMS: atom_id res chain seq x y z
N MET A 1 -15.37 0.04 4.07
CA MET A 1 -14.82 -0.72 5.22
C MET A 1 -13.76 -1.65 4.66
N ALA A 2 -12.61 -1.11 4.27
CA ALA A 2 -11.43 -1.90 3.91
C ALA A 2 -10.97 -2.60 5.18
N LEU A 3 -11.01 -3.92 5.14
CA LEU A 3 -10.36 -4.72 6.15
C LEU A 3 -8.85 -4.50 5.99
N PRO A 4 -8.07 -4.50 7.09
CA PRO A 4 -6.62 -4.23 7.03
C PRO A 4 -5.86 -5.23 6.13
N LYS A 5 -6.50 -6.35 5.72
CA LYS A 5 -6.00 -7.32 4.74
C LYS A 5 -5.78 -6.73 3.33
N ASP A 6 -6.40 -5.61 3.01
CA ASP A 6 -6.34 -5.00 1.67
C ASP A 6 -5.33 -3.83 1.61
N MET A 7 -4.69 -3.47 2.73
CA MET A 7 -3.66 -2.42 2.81
C MET A 7 -2.29 -2.95 2.42
N TYR A 8 -1.49 -2.13 1.75
CA TYR A 8 -0.15 -2.50 1.26
C TYR A 8 0.90 -1.48 1.69
N GLN A 9 2.04 -1.94 2.20
CA GLN A 9 3.17 -1.09 2.55
C GLN A 9 4.34 -1.28 1.59
N CYS A 10 4.90 -0.17 1.16
CA CYS A 10 6.14 -0.09 0.42
C CYS A 10 7.30 -0.60 1.29
N GLN A 11 7.96 -1.68 0.86
CA GLN A 11 9.11 -2.27 1.57
C GLN A 11 10.44 -1.55 1.29
N ILE A 12 10.38 -0.40 0.60
CA ILE A 12 11.58 0.37 0.35
C ILE A 12 12.00 1.05 1.67
N PRO A 13 13.25 0.86 2.13
CA PRO A 13 13.71 1.32 3.45
C PRO A 13 13.68 2.85 3.61
N ASN A 14 13.67 3.60 2.50
CA ASN A 14 13.59 5.06 2.50
C ASN A 14 12.15 5.61 2.31
N CYS A 15 11.13 4.75 2.28
CA CYS A 15 9.76 5.12 1.94
C CYS A 15 8.76 4.74 3.04
N GLY A 16 8.57 3.44 3.28
CA GLY A 16 7.58 2.96 4.26
C GLY A 16 6.12 3.34 3.99
N TYR A 17 5.79 3.91 2.82
CA TYR A 17 4.45 4.38 2.47
C TYR A 17 3.41 3.26 2.50
N VAL A 18 2.22 3.57 3.03
CA VAL A 18 1.09 2.66 3.14
C VAL A 18 -0.03 3.08 2.20
N TYR A 19 -0.38 2.20 1.26
CA TYR A 19 -1.53 2.31 0.39
C TYR A 19 -2.78 1.80 1.10
N ASP A 20 -3.79 2.67 1.19
CA ASP A 20 -5.12 2.37 1.73
C ASP A 20 -6.15 2.32 0.59
N PRO A 21 -6.69 1.14 0.25
CA PRO A 21 -7.65 1.02 -0.84
C PRO A 21 -8.97 1.72 -0.55
N ASP A 22 -9.41 1.90 0.70
CA ASP A 22 -10.68 2.59 1.01
C ASP A 22 -10.57 4.09 0.71
N LYS A 23 -9.37 4.66 0.90
CA LYS A 23 -9.07 6.06 0.58
C LYS A 23 -8.60 6.25 -0.87
N GLY A 24 -8.09 5.19 -1.50
CA GLY A 24 -7.41 5.29 -2.77
C GLY A 24 -6.10 6.08 -2.62
N GLU A 25 -5.61 6.61 -3.73
CA GLU A 25 -4.43 7.49 -3.72
C GLU A 25 -4.62 8.62 -4.75
N PRO A 26 -5.03 9.82 -4.31
CA PRO A 26 -5.33 10.94 -5.22
C PRO A 26 -4.09 11.46 -5.95
N LYS A 27 -2.88 11.24 -5.40
CA LYS A 27 -1.62 11.62 -6.05
C LYS A 27 -1.31 10.79 -7.30
N THR A 28 -1.88 9.59 -7.39
CA THR A 28 -1.71 8.67 -8.51
C THR A 28 -3.02 8.49 -9.28
N ASP A 29 -3.96 9.44 -9.16
CA ASP A 29 -5.29 9.38 -9.77
C ASP A 29 -6.03 8.06 -9.49
N THR A 30 -5.82 7.51 -8.30
CA THR A 30 -6.39 6.24 -7.89
C THR A 30 -7.63 6.49 -7.03
N PRO A 31 -8.83 6.10 -7.48
CA PRO A 31 -10.05 6.39 -6.75
C PRO A 31 -10.16 5.59 -5.45
N PRO A 32 -10.91 6.11 -4.46
CA PRO A 32 -11.24 5.37 -3.25
C PRO A 32 -12.06 4.12 -3.60
N GLY A 33 -11.74 3.01 -2.95
CA GLY A 33 -12.28 1.67 -3.22
C GLY A 33 -11.45 0.82 -4.17
N THR A 34 -10.37 1.35 -4.76
CA THR A 34 -9.49 0.58 -5.65
C THR A 34 -8.54 -0.30 -4.84
N ALA A 35 -8.66 -1.62 -5.00
CA ALA A 35 -7.72 -2.56 -4.39
C ALA A 35 -6.33 -2.40 -5.02
N PHE A 36 -5.25 -2.60 -4.23
CA PHE A 36 -3.89 -2.51 -4.75
C PHE A 36 -3.62 -3.47 -5.93
N LYS A 37 -4.30 -4.62 -5.94
CA LYS A 37 -4.21 -5.62 -7.02
C LYS A 37 -4.87 -5.17 -8.33
N ASP A 38 -5.78 -4.20 -8.25
CA ASP A 38 -6.48 -3.61 -9.39
C ASP A 38 -5.70 -2.44 -10.01
N LEU A 39 -4.62 -1.99 -9.34
CA LEU A 39 -3.80 -0.89 -9.84
C LEU A 39 -3.08 -1.26 -11.15
N PRO A 40 -2.95 -0.29 -12.08
CA PRO A 40 -2.24 -0.50 -13.34
C PRO A 40 -0.78 -0.91 -13.09
N ASP A 41 -0.16 -1.58 -14.07
CA ASP A 41 1.26 -1.97 -13.96
C ASP A 41 2.21 -0.77 -13.91
N ASP A 42 1.78 0.36 -14.46
CA ASP A 42 2.47 1.63 -14.42
C ASP A 42 2.39 2.31 -13.04
N TRP A 43 1.51 1.81 -12.15
CA TRP A 43 1.37 2.38 -10.83
C TRP A 43 2.67 2.26 -10.04
N SER A 44 3.12 3.41 -9.57
CA SER A 44 4.35 3.60 -8.83
C SER A 44 4.06 4.36 -7.56
N CYS A 45 4.83 4.06 -6.51
CA CYS A 45 4.67 4.73 -5.22
C CYS A 45 4.81 6.26 -5.41
N PRO A 46 3.86 7.07 -4.92
CA PRO A 46 3.92 8.53 -5.05
C PRO A 46 5.02 9.19 -4.21
N PHE A 47 5.69 8.43 -3.36
CA PHE A 47 6.78 8.91 -2.52
C PHE A 47 8.17 8.53 -3.06
N CYS A 48 8.36 7.27 -3.44
CA CYS A 48 9.67 6.76 -3.85
C CYS A 48 9.75 6.31 -5.32
N GLN A 49 8.66 6.44 -6.07
CA GLN A 49 8.53 5.96 -7.45
C GLN A 49 8.76 4.46 -7.63
N ALA A 50 8.80 3.67 -6.55
CA ALA A 50 8.99 2.23 -6.65
C ALA A 50 7.74 1.56 -7.21
N SER A 51 7.94 0.58 -8.09
CA SER A 51 6.86 -0.19 -8.67
C SER A 51 6.06 -0.97 -7.62
N LYS A 52 4.81 -1.31 -7.95
CA LYS A 52 3.90 -2.09 -7.09
C LYS A 52 4.46 -3.42 -6.55
N LYS A 53 5.45 -3.99 -7.24
CA LYS A 53 6.18 -5.22 -6.86
C LYS A 53 6.96 -5.10 -5.55
N SER A 54 7.33 -3.89 -5.15
CA SER A 54 8.01 -3.59 -3.88
C SER A 54 7.05 -3.44 -2.70
N PHE A 55 5.74 -3.55 -2.91
CA PHE A 55 4.76 -3.47 -1.84
C PHE A 55 4.43 -4.84 -1.26
N ARG A 56 4.07 -4.87 0.03
CA ARG A 56 3.64 -6.08 0.75
C ARG A 56 2.36 -5.79 1.54
N PRO A 57 1.47 -6.78 1.69
CA PRO A 57 0.23 -6.62 2.45
C PRO A 57 0.52 -6.38 3.93
N LEU A 58 -0.26 -5.49 4.56
CA LEU A 58 -0.08 -5.06 5.94
C LEU A 58 -0.86 -5.84 6.99
N ALA A 59 -1.80 -6.72 6.62
CA ALA A 59 -2.49 -7.54 7.62
C ALA A 59 -2.50 -9.03 7.31
N GLY A 60 -2.30 -9.77 8.40
CA GLY A 60 -2.10 -11.21 8.50
C GLY A 60 -1.30 -11.49 9.78
N PRO A 61 -1.26 -12.75 10.28
CA PRO A 61 -0.38 -13.12 11.39
C PRO A 61 1.09 -12.93 10.95
N GLY A 62 1.69 -11.80 11.35
CA GLY A 62 3.05 -11.39 10.93
C GLY A 62 3.19 -9.91 10.54
N SER A 63 2.20 -9.06 10.79
CA SER A 63 2.26 -7.64 10.43
C SER A 63 3.10 -6.79 11.40
N VAL A 64 3.75 -5.76 10.84
CA VAL A 64 4.70 -4.80 11.44
C VAL A 64 4.17 -3.98 12.64
N LEU A 65 2.96 -4.26 13.11
CA LEU A 65 2.33 -3.60 14.27
C LEU A 65 2.65 -4.29 15.61
N VAL A 66 3.42 -5.38 15.60
CA VAL A 66 3.85 -6.07 16.84
C VAL A 66 5.17 -5.55 17.41
N ASP A 67 5.83 -4.59 16.76
CA ASP A 67 7.02 -3.92 17.33
C ASP A 67 6.63 -2.54 17.88
N GLY A 68 5.66 -2.56 18.78
CA GLY A 68 5.39 -1.48 19.71
C GLY A 68 5.86 -1.92 21.09
N ILE A 69 7.15 -1.77 21.37
CA ILE A 69 7.70 -1.60 22.71
C ILE A 69 8.47 -0.28 22.76
#